data_AF-A0ABD3XC20-F1
#
_entry.id   AF-A0ABD3XC20-F1
#
_cell.length_a   1.000
_cell.length_b   1.000
_cell.length_c   1.000
_cell.angle_alpha   90.00
_cell.angle_beta   90.00
_cell.angle_gamma   90.00
#
_symmetry.space_group_name_H-M   'P 1'
#
loop_
_entity.id
_entity.type
_entity.pdbx_description
1 polymer ?
#
loop_
_entity_poly.entity_id
_entity_poly.type
_entity_poly.pdbx_seq_one_letter_code
_entity_poly.pdbx_strand_id
1 'polypeptide(L)'
;MLHHVLGIFHRVMGMLYFQLLLYIHLISTLAIQLYCAHKTDLTDYVMRELETKLRSQHGMISQVQRCQNISSIQSCIPLIVICLRSSRLGVDLSVAIAGLPTGPNTAVLILHHKKQHALPTEPSNAFLKEDEFKNIGIIIDVAFFLYGTL
;
A
#
# COMPACT_ATOMS: atom_id res chain seq x y z
N MET A 1 -14.87 17.25 -11.62
CA MET A 1 -13.90 16.19 -11.96
C MET A 1 -13.29 15.51 -10.73
N LEU A 2 -12.82 16.28 -9.72
CA LEU A 2 -12.22 15.74 -8.48
C LEU A 2 -13.19 14.88 -7.62
N HIS A 3 -14.46 15.28 -7.51
CA HIS A 3 -15.45 14.58 -6.68
C HIS A 3 -15.80 13.16 -7.15
N HIS A 4 -15.79 12.90 -8.46
CA HIS A 4 -16.04 11.57 -9.01
C HIS A 4 -14.84 10.63 -8.84
N VAL A 5 -13.62 11.19 -8.89
CA VAL A 5 -12.38 10.49 -8.56
C VAL A 5 -12.37 10.03 -7.10
N LEU A 6 -12.85 10.88 -6.18
CA LEU A 6 -12.98 10.52 -4.76
C LEU A 6 -13.96 9.36 -4.52
N GLY A 7 -15.09 9.28 -5.24
CA GLY A 7 -16.12 8.28 -4.97
C GLY A 7 -15.71 6.83 -5.25
N ILE A 8 -15.01 6.60 -6.36
CA ILE A 8 -14.46 5.27 -6.71
C ILE A 8 -13.30 4.92 -5.80
N PHE A 9 -12.44 5.90 -5.52
CA PHE A 9 -11.36 5.75 -4.55
C PHE A 9 -11.91 5.36 -3.18
N HIS A 10 -13.02 5.94 -2.73
CA HIS A 10 -13.62 5.62 -1.44
C HIS A 10 -14.11 4.16 -1.32
N ARG A 11 -14.68 3.58 -2.39
CA ARG A 11 -15.13 2.18 -2.39
C ARG A 11 -13.96 1.20 -2.40
N VAL A 12 -12.96 1.46 -3.24
CA VAL A 12 -11.74 0.65 -3.31
C VAL A 12 -10.96 0.74 -2.00
N MET A 13 -10.85 1.93 -1.43
CA MET A 13 -10.26 2.15 -0.11
C MET A 13 -11.08 1.49 0.99
N GLY A 14 -12.39 1.32 0.85
CA GLY A 14 -13.22 0.60 1.83
C GLY A 14 -12.83 -0.87 1.95
N MET A 15 -12.65 -1.57 0.82
CA MET A 15 -12.25 -2.98 0.80
C MET A 15 -10.80 -3.18 1.25
N LEU A 16 -9.89 -2.34 0.76
CA LEU A 16 -8.49 -2.28 1.17
C LEU A 16 -8.35 -2.05 2.67
N TYR A 17 -9.15 -1.12 3.19
CA TYR A 17 -9.17 -0.80 4.61
C TYR A 17 -9.66 -1.97 5.45
N PHE A 18 -10.70 -2.70 5.02
CA PHE A 18 -11.18 -3.88 5.74
C PHE A 18 -10.10 -4.96 5.84
N GLN A 19 -9.42 -5.28 4.74
CA GLN A 19 -8.31 -6.26 4.73
C GLN A 19 -7.15 -5.82 5.62
N LEU A 20 -6.82 -4.54 5.56
CA LEU A 20 -5.76 -3.97 6.39
C LEU A 20 -6.13 -3.95 7.88
N LEU A 21 -7.38 -3.63 8.22
CA LEU A 21 -7.87 -3.68 9.60
C LEU A 21 -7.85 -5.10 10.15
N LEU A 22 -8.25 -6.09 9.36
CA LEU A 22 -8.17 -7.50 9.76
C LEU A 22 -6.73 -7.89 10.06
N TYR A 23 -5.79 -7.48 9.20
CA TYR A 23 -4.36 -7.70 9.42
C TYR A 23 -3.84 -6.98 10.68
N ILE A 24 -4.22 -5.72 10.90
CA ILE A 24 -3.83 -4.94 12.08
C ILE A 24 -4.40 -5.56 13.37
N HIS A 25 -5.62 -6.07 13.32
CA HIS A 25 -6.22 -6.78 14.44
C HIS A 25 -5.46 -8.06 14.74
N LEU A 26 -5.07 -8.82 13.72
CA LEU A 26 -4.29 -10.05 13.85
C LEU A 26 -2.95 -9.80 14.56
N ILE A 27 -2.26 -8.71 14.22
CA ILE A 27 -0.97 -8.35 14.83
C ILE A 27 -1.11 -7.58 16.15
N SER A 28 -2.33 -7.27 16.60
CA SER A 28 -2.67 -6.68 17.91
C SER A 28 -1.77 -5.50 18.32
N THR A 29 -1.52 -4.57 17.41
CA THR A 29 -0.65 -3.41 17.65
C THR A 29 -1.42 -2.13 17.95
N LEU A 30 -0.83 -1.27 18.79
CA LEU A 30 -1.29 0.11 19.01
C LEU A 30 -0.57 1.13 18.11
N ALA A 31 0.55 0.75 17.49
CA ALA A 31 1.38 1.61 16.66
C ALA A 31 1.58 1.04 15.26
N ILE A 32 1.58 1.90 14.25
CA ILE A 32 1.80 1.53 12.84
C ILE A 32 2.70 2.57 12.17
N GLN A 33 3.58 2.07 11.31
CA GLN A 33 4.43 2.88 10.44
C GLN A 33 3.91 2.82 9.00
N LEU A 34 3.85 3.97 8.34
CA LEU A 34 3.55 4.09 6.91
C LEU A 34 4.82 4.51 6.17
N TYR A 35 5.19 3.76 5.14
CA TYR A 35 6.34 4.08 4.29
C TYR A 35 5.95 4.07 2.82
N CYS A 36 6.51 5.00 2.05
CA CYS A 36 6.41 5.03 0.60
C CYS A 36 7.74 5.49 0.01
N ALA A 37 8.35 4.68 -0.84
CA ALA A 37 9.64 4.99 -1.45
C ALA A 37 9.57 6.16 -2.45
N HIS A 38 8.45 6.30 -3.17
CA HIS A 38 8.27 7.31 -4.21
C HIS A 38 7.17 8.29 -3.81
N LYS A 39 7.55 9.52 -3.47
CA LYS A 39 6.62 10.58 -3.10
C LYS A 39 6.05 11.26 -4.36
N THR A 40 4.74 11.26 -4.45
CA THR A 40 3.90 11.91 -5.46
C THR A 40 2.67 12.49 -4.78
N ASP A 41 1.95 13.41 -5.43
CA ASP A 41 0.69 13.95 -4.87
C ASP A 41 -0.33 12.85 -4.58
N LEU A 42 -0.35 11.80 -5.41
CA LEU A 42 -1.27 10.67 -5.25
C LEU A 42 -0.85 9.78 -4.07
N THR A 43 0.43 9.50 -3.88
CA THR A 43 0.89 8.75 -2.69
C THR A 43 0.65 9.54 -1.41
N ASP A 44 0.85 10.86 -1.43
CA ASP A 44 0.61 11.72 -0.27
C ASP A 44 -0.89 11.81 0.07
N TYR A 45 -1.75 11.80 -0.96
CA TYR A 45 -3.20 11.66 -0.78
C TYR A 45 -3.57 10.30 -0.18
N VAL A 46 -3.07 9.20 -0.74
CA VAL A 46 -3.30 7.84 -0.21
C VAL A 46 -2.84 7.73 1.24
N MET A 47 -1.62 8.21 1.56
CA MET A 47 -1.07 8.20 2.92
C MET A 47 -1.94 8.99 3.90
N ARG A 48 -2.46 10.17 3.50
CA ARG A 48 -3.38 10.98 4.32
C ARG A 48 -4.71 10.28 4.57
N GLU A 49 -5.32 9.72 3.53
CA GLU A 49 -6.59 8.99 3.67
C GLU A 49 -6.40 7.75 4.56
N LEU A 50 -5.31 7.03 4.36
CA LEU A 50 -5.00 5.85 5.16
C LEU A 50 -4.76 6.21 6.63
N GLU A 51 -3.93 7.21 6.91
CA GLU A 51 -3.69 7.68 8.28
C GLU A 51 -4.97 8.15 8.97
N THR A 52 -5.80 8.91 8.27
CA THR A 52 -7.11 9.38 8.79
C THR A 52 -7.99 8.19 9.16
N LYS A 53 -8.10 7.21 8.26
CA LYS A 53 -8.88 6.00 8.51
C LYS A 53 -8.28 5.14 9.62
N LEU A 54 -6.97 4.97 9.70
CA LEU A 54 -6.33 4.20 10.77
C LEU A 54 -6.57 4.87 12.13
N ARG A 55 -6.47 6.19 12.22
CA ARG A 55 -6.75 6.94 13.45
C ARG A 55 -8.22 6.98 13.83
N SER A 56 -9.14 6.90 12.87
CA SER A 56 -10.58 6.86 13.17
C SER A 56 -11.04 5.53 13.76
N GLN A 57 -10.20 4.50 13.80
CA GLN A 57 -10.47 3.27 14.55
C GLN A 57 -10.30 3.54 16.05
N HIS A 58 -11.39 4.00 16.68
CA HIS A 58 -11.45 4.23 18.11
C HIS A 58 -10.95 3.00 18.89
N GLY A 59 -9.81 3.16 19.57
CA GLY A 59 -9.28 2.21 20.55
C GLY A 59 -8.26 1.18 20.05
N MET A 60 -8.08 1.01 18.73
CA MET A 60 -7.17 -0.02 18.20
C MET A 60 -5.78 0.52 17.84
N ILE A 61 -5.69 1.74 17.30
CA ILE A 61 -4.41 2.32 16.86
C ILE A 61 -4.26 3.69 17.51
N SER A 62 -3.32 3.82 18.44
CA SER A 62 -3.01 5.08 19.13
C SER A 62 -1.97 5.92 18.38
N GLN A 63 -1.11 5.27 17.58
CA GLN A 63 0.00 5.95 16.89
C GLN A 63 0.10 5.50 15.42
N VAL A 64 0.07 6.48 14.52
CA VAL A 64 0.40 6.30 13.09
C VAL A 64 1.54 7.23 12.76
N GLN A 65 2.69 6.66 12.40
CA GLN A 65 3.91 7.37 12.04
C GLN A 65 4.17 7.27 10.54
N ARG A 66 4.45 8.40 9.89
CA ARG A 66 4.98 8.39 8.51
C ARG A 66 6.50 8.33 8.56
N CYS A 67 7.07 7.27 8.01
CA CYS A 67 8.50 7.11 7.85
C CYS A 67 8.91 7.77 6.52
N GLN A 68 9.75 8.79 6.58
CA GLN A 68 10.25 9.46 5.38
C GLN A 68 11.44 8.74 4.76
N ASN A 69 12.20 8.01 5.57
CA ASN A 69 13.42 7.31 5.20
C ASN A 69 13.43 5.92 5.84
N ILE A 70 14.14 4.99 5.22
CA ILE A 70 14.27 3.60 5.70
C ILE A 70 14.86 3.54 7.12
N SER A 71 15.85 4.39 7.41
CA SER A 71 16.49 4.48 8.72
C SER A 71 15.56 4.89 9.86
N SER A 72 14.39 5.46 9.55
CA SER A 72 13.37 5.83 10.55
C SER A 72 12.39 4.71 10.87
N ILE A 73 12.52 3.55 10.21
CA ILE A 73 11.63 2.41 10.38
C ILE A 73 12.13 1.53 11.51
N GLN A 74 11.27 1.30 12.49
CA GLN A 74 11.51 0.41 13.62
C GLN A 74 10.96 -0.98 13.31
N SER A 75 11.80 -2.01 13.37
CA SER A 75 11.42 -3.40 13.05
C SER A 75 10.36 -4.00 13.98
N CYS A 76 10.24 -3.48 15.21
CA CYS A 76 9.27 -3.95 16.20
C CYS A 76 7.85 -3.36 16.01
N ILE A 77 7.69 -2.37 15.13
CA ILE A 77 6.39 -1.75 14.87
C ILE A 77 5.91 -2.19 13.48
N PRO A 78 4.66 -2.64 13.34
CA PRO A 78 4.11 -3.00 12.04
C PRO A 78 4.27 -1.93 10.98
N LEU A 79 4.65 -2.36 9.79
CA LEU A 79 5.00 -1.50 8.67
C LEU A 79 4.02 -1.72 7.53
N ILE A 80 3.42 -0.64 7.05
CA ILE A 80 2.63 -0.62 5.81
C ILE A 80 3.46 0.09 4.75
N VAL A 81 3.87 -0.66 3.73
CA VAL A 81 4.60 -0.16 2.57
C VAL A 81 3.62 0.15 1.45
N ILE A 82 3.58 1.39 0.99
CA ILE A 82 2.67 1.84 -0.06
C ILE A 82 3.43 1.91 -1.37
N CYS A 83 2.99 1.12 -2.34
CA CYS A 83 3.57 1.02 -3.67
C CYS A 83 2.55 1.53 -4.69
N LEU A 84 2.72 2.75 -5.17
CA LEU A 84 1.89 3.32 -6.22
C LEU A 84 2.65 3.33 -7.54
N ARG A 85 2.17 2.60 -8.56
CA ARG A 85 2.71 2.66 -9.93
C ARG A 85 1.62 2.49 -10.98
N SER A 86 1.87 2.95 -12.20
CA SER A 86 0.95 2.90 -13.34
C SER A 86 1.07 1.64 -14.22
N SER A 87 1.53 0.50 -13.70
CA SER A 87 1.69 -0.75 -14.48
C SER A 87 0.98 -1.94 -13.84
N ARG A 88 0.33 -2.79 -14.65
CA ARG A 88 -0.33 -4.05 -14.24
C ARG A 88 0.64 -5.24 -14.08
N LEU A 89 1.87 -5.12 -14.58
CA LEU A 89 2.80 -6.24 -14.61
C LEU A 89 3.92 -5.94 -13.64
N GLY A 90 3.90 -6.63 -12.49
CA GLY A 90 4.91 -6.57 -11.46
C GLY A 90 5.19 -5.15 -10.99
N VAL A 91 4.53 -4.70 -9.92
CA VAL A 91 5.30 -3.80 -9.04
C VAL A 91 6.56 -4.57 -8.71
N ASP A 92 7.71 -3.97 -9.00
CA ASP A 92 8.98 -4.51 -8.55
C ASP A 92 9.00 -4.36 -7.03
N LEU A 93 8.28 -5.28 -6.39
CA LEU A 93 8.05 -5.34 -4.97
C LEU A 93 9.41 -5.48 -4.29
N SER A 94 10.34 -6.19 -4.94
CA SER A 94 11.74 -6.29 -4.52
C SER A 94 12.40 -4.92 -4.40
N VAL A 95 12.17 -4.00 -5.35
CA VAL A 95 12.66 -2.60 -5.26
C VAL A 95 11.93 -1.82 -4.18
N ALA A 96 10.61 -1.97 -4.06
CA ALA A 96 9.83 -1.21 -3.08
C ALA A 96 10.15 -1.58 -1.63
N ILE A 97 10.55 -2.83 -1.39
CA ILE A 97 10.93 -3.34 -0.07
C ILE A 97 12.44 -3.44 0.14
N ALA A 98 13.25 -3.07 -0.87
CA ALA A 98 14.70 -3.15 -0.79
C ALA A 98 15.23 -2.38 0.42
N GLY A 99 15.97 -3.08 1.28
CA GLY A 99 16.54 -2.51 2.51
C GLY A 99 15.54 -2.23 3.63
N LEU A 100 14.24 -2.53 3.44
CA LEU A 100 13.26 -2.46 4.52
C LEU A 100 13.42 -3.64 5.48
N PRO A 101 13.20 -3.42 6.79
CA PRO A 101 13.14 -4.51 7.77
C PRO A 101 11.83 -5.29 7.60
N THR A 102 11.72 -6.05 6.50
CA THR A 102 10.53 -6.83 6.18
C THR A 102 10.40 -8.05 7.09
N GLY A 103 9.17 -8.38 7.44
CA GLY A 103 8.85 -9.51 8.29
C GLY A 103 7.34 -9.76 8.37
N PRO A 104 6.88 -10.70 9.21
CA PRO A 104 5.47 -11.08 9.31
C PRO A 104 4.58 -9.91 9.77
N ASN A 105 5.18 -8.83 10.29
CA ASN A 105 4.51 -7.59 10.67
C ASN A 105 4.52 -6.52 9.56
N THR A 106 5.01 -6.85 8.36
CA THR A 106 4.97 -5.97 7.19
C THR A 106 3.76 -6.28 6.30
N ALA A 107 2.94 -5.27 6.06
CA ALA A 107 1.94 -5.26 5.01
C ALA A 107 2.46 -4.47 3.81
N VAL A 108 2.29 -4.98 2.60
CA VAL A 108 2.57 -4.23 1.38
C VAL A 108 1.28 -3.96 0.64
N LEU A 109 0.99 -2.68 0.45
CA LEU A 109 -0.14 -2.19 -0.31
C LEU A 109 0.33 -1.78 -1.71
N ILE A 110 -0.15 -2.49 -2.73
CA ILE A 110 0.09 -2.18 -4.13
C ILE A 110 -1.15 -1.50 -4.70
N LEU A 111 -0.99 -0.30 -5.22
CA LEU A 111 -2.03 0.48 -5.88
C LEU A 111 -1.63 0.73 -7.33
N HIS A 112 -2.32 0.07 -8.25
CA HIS A 112 -2.04 0.23 -9.68
C HIS A 112 -3.18 0.89 -10.46
N HIS A 113 -2.82 1.91 -11.25
CA HIS A 113 -3.77 2.64 -12.09
C HIS A 113 -4.00 1.92 -13.42
N LYS A 114 -5.25 1.57 -13.73
CA LYS A 114 -5.59 0.77 -14.90
C LYS A 114 -5.67 1.54 -16.24
N LYS A 115 -5.51 2.88 -16.26
CA LYS A 115 -5.65 3.70 -17.49
C LYS A 115 -4.35 3.96 -18.28
N GLN A 116 -3.25 3.28 -17.98
CA GLN A 116 -2.02 3.35 -18.79
C GLN A 116 -1.61 1.94 -19.19
N HIS A 117 -2.10 1.49 -20.34
CA HIS A 117 -1.65 0.25 -21.01
C HIS A 117 -1.36 0.59 -22.47
N ALA A 118 -0.12 0.92 -22.77
CA ALA A 118 0.55 0.12 -23.78
C ALA A 118 1.07 -1.10 -23.02
N LEU A 119 0.58 -2.29 -23.35
CA LEU A 119 1.19 -3.53 -22.89
C LEU A 119 2.67 -3.49 -23.29
N PRO A 120 3.64 -3.83 -22.43
CA PRO A 120 4.86 -4.42 -22.94
C PRO A 120 4.44 -5.65 -23.74
N THR A 121 4.87 -5.76 -25.00
CA THR A 121 4.66 -6.93 -25.87
C THR A 121 5.34 -8.20 -25.33
N GLU A 122 6.08 -8.09 -24.24
CA GLU A 122 6.82 -9.17 -23.62
C GLU A 122 6.02 -9.78 -22.45
N PRO A 123 5.93 -11.12 -22.36
CA PRO A 123 5.34 -11.78 -21.22
C PRO A 123 6.14 -11.45 -19.96
N SER A 124 5.46 -10.86 -18.97
CA SER A 124 6.07 -10.56 -17.67
C SER A 124 6.39 -11.85 -16.94
N ASN A 125 7.67 -12.23 -16.91
CA ASN A 125 8.19 -13.25 -16.00
C ASN A 125 8.17 -12.80 -14.53
N ALA A 126 7.67 -11.59 -14.22
CA ALA A 126 7.52 -11.06 -12.86
C ALA A 126 6.26 -11.64 -12.17
N PHE A 127 6.16 -12.97 -12.15
CA PHE A 127 5.40 -13.63 -11.11
C PHE A 127 6.17 -13.41 -9.81
N LEU A 128 5.48 -12.97 -8.75
CA LEU A 128 6.07 -12.89 -7.41
C LEU A 128 6.62 -14.28 -7.08
N LYS A 129 7.95 -14.44 -7.11
CA LYS A 129 8.57 -15.69 -6.70
C LYS A 129 8.36 -15.80 -5.20
N GLU A 130 7.62 -16.83 -4.77
CA GLU A 130 7.17 -17.00 -3.38
C GLU A 130 8.33 -16.84 -2.37
N ASP A 131 9.54 -17.28 -2.72
CA ASP A 131 10.72 -17.20 -1.86
C ASP A 131 11.15 -15.77 -1.47
N GLU A 132 10.91 -14.78 -2.34
CA GLU A 132 11.31 -13.38 -2.10
C GLU A 132 10.35 -12.65 -1.13
N PHE A 133 9.12 -13.17 -0.98
CA PHE A 133 8.05 -12.49 -0.24
C PHE A 133 7.43 -13.35 0.87
N LYS A 134 7.89 -14.59 1.06
CA LYS A 134 7.41 -15.51 2.11
C LYS A 134 7.44 -14.94 3.53
N ASN A 135 8.29 -13.93 3.75
CA ASN A 135 8.45 -13.30 5.05
C ASN A 135 7.54 -12.09 5.25
N ILE A 136 6.79 -11.64 4.24
CA ILE A 136 5.84 -10.53 4.35
C ILE A 136 4.52 -11.07 4.92
N GLY A 137 3.93 -10.34 5.88
CA GLY A 137 2.68 -10.75 6.51
C GLY A 137 1.50 -10.76 5.55
N ILE A 138 1.33 -9.68 4.77
CA ILE A 138 0.28 -9.59 3.75
C ILE A 138 0.69 -8.71 2.58
N ILE A 139 0.28 -9.12 1.37
CA ILE A 139 0.34 -8.29 0.17
C ILE A 139 -1.10 -8.02 -0.27
N ILE A 140 -1.46 -6.74 -0.38
CA ILE A 140 -2.77 -6.27 -0.82
C ILE A 140 -2.56 -5.60 -2.18
N ASP A 141 -2.89 -6.30 -3.27
CA ASP A 141 -2.82 -5.76 -4.63
C ASP A 141 -4.17 -5.25 -5.11
N VAL A 142 -4.22 -3.96 -5.43
CA VAL A 142 -5.46 -3.26 -5.77
C VAL A 142 -5.29 -2.47 -7.05
N ALA A 143 -6.13 -2.86 -8.01
CA ALA A 143 -6.29 -2.21 -9.29
C ALA A 143 -7.39 -1.13 -9.20
N PHE A 144 -7.10 0.11 -9.59
CA PHE A 144 -8.13 1.16 -9.65
C PHE A 144 -8.22 1.84 -11.03
N PHE A 145 -9.43 2.24 -11.41
CA PHE A 145 -9.70 3.10 -12.57
C PHE A 145 -10.07 4.50 -12.07
N LEU A 146 -9.39 5.52 -12.59
CA LEU A 146 -9.94 6.87 -12.56
C LEU A 146 -10.86 7.02 -13.78
N TYR A 147 -12.18 6.88 -13.58
CA TYR A 147 -13.13 7.27 -14.62
C TYR A 147 -13.20 8.81 -14.65
N GLY A 148 -12.66 9.38 -15.73
CA GLY A 148 -12.71 10.79 -16.07
C GLY A 148 -12.28 10.96 -17.54
N THR A 149 -13.20 11.53 -18.32
CA THR A 149 -13.20 11.86 -19.76
C THR A 149 -13.20 10.69 -20.77
N LEU A 150 -14.39 10.40 -21.32
CA LEU A 150 -14.74 10.88 -22.66
C LEU A 150 -15.67 12.09 -22.51
#